data_AF-A0A353NJ05-F1
#
_entry.id   AF-A0A353NJ05-F1
#
_cell.length_a   1.000
_cell.length_b   1.000
_cell.length_c   1.000
_cell.angle_alpha   90.00
_cell.angle_beta   90.00
_cell.angle_gamma   90.00
#
_symmetry.space_group_name_H-M   'P 1'
#
loop_
_entity.id
_entity.type
_entity.pdbx_description
1 polymer ?
#
loop_
_entity_poly.entity_id
_entity_poly.type
_entity_poly.pdbx_seq_one_letter_code
_entity_poly.pdbx_strand_id
1 'polypeptide(L)'
;APPDAFAAMAGPALQAIVTLGRRTAEFHLALAEEKKNPAFKPEKATATYTQQLAEAVTRQIQEALAILTAKSANLPPGPGADACRRILFEAPSLLERVGGIALIGEKLGHRIRHHGDYHLGQVLLTEANDFIILDFEGEPLRPLSQRRSKGSPLKDVAGMIRSFHYAALTGLSMKAGENEKKNKLLPWARAWYEWMSSVFMGAYFATAAGAPFLPAAETDFILEIFLLEKIFYELNYELNNRPDWVHIPLAGIIDIIGNNKTGKEGQHETNH
;
A
#
# COMPACT_ATOMS: atom_id res chain seq x y z
N ALA A 1 -10.54 6.93 -13.94
CA ALA A 1 -11.90 6.62 -13.45
C ALA A 1 -12.27 5.21 -13.90
N PRO A 2 -13.04 4.44 -13.12
CA PRO A 2 -13.51 3.11 -13.54
C PRO A 2 -14.43 3.20 -14.77
N PRO A 3 -14.52 2.15 -15.60
CA PRO A 3 -15.51 2.07 -16.68
C PRO A 3 -16.95 2.12 -16.14
N ASP A 4 -17.88 2.68 -16.91
CA ASP A 4 -19.29 2.83 -16.51
C ASP A 4 -19.95 1.52 -16.11
N ALA A 5 -19.62 0.42 -16.81
CA ALA A 5 -20.12 -0.91 -16.48
C ALA A 5 -19.68 -1.35 -15.06
N PHE A 6 -18.44 -1.07 -14.67
CA PHE A 6 -17.99 -1.34 -13.31
C PHE A 6 -18.67 -0.42 -12.31
N ALA A 7 -18.81 0.87 -12.65
CA ALA A 7 -19.47 1.83 -11.78
C ALA A 7 -20.91 1.44 -11.44
N ALA A 8 -21.66 1.01 -12.45
CA ALA A 8 -23.02 0.50 -12.29
C ALA A 8 -23.08 -0.76 -11.41
N MET A 9 -22.11 -1.69 -11.55
CA MET A 9 -22.06 -2.92 -10.76
C MET A 9 -21.65 -2.68 -9.30
N ALA A 10 -20.64 -1.83 -9.07
CA ALA A 10 -20.14 -1.55 -7.73
C ALA A 10 -21.12 -0.68 -6.92
N GLY A 11 -21.94 0.13 -7.59
CA GLY A 11 -23.09 0.81 -7.01
C GLY A 11 -22.72 1.68 -5.79
N PRO A 12 -23.49 1.61 -4.68
CA PRO A 12 -23.25 2.45 -3.49
C PRO A 12 -21.86 2.29 -2.86
N ALA A 13 -21.19 1.15 -3.07
CA ALA A 13 -19.86 0.92 -2.52
C ALA A 13 -18.84 1.93 -3.09
N LEU A 14 -18.95 2.32 -4.36
CA LEU A 14 -18.06 3.34 -4.94
C LEU A 14 -18.22 4.70 -4.28
N GLN A 15 -19.46 5.11 -4.01
CA GLN A 15 -19.72 6.36 -3.32
C GLN A 15 -19.16 6.35 -1.89
N ALA A 16 -19.26 5.21 -1.20
CA ALA A 16 -18.62 5.03 0.10
C ALA A 16 -17.09 5.16 -0.01
N ILE A 17 -16.45 4.57 -1.02
CA ILE A 17 -15.00 4.69 -1.22
C ILE A 17 -14.58 6.14 -1.55
N VAL A 18 -15.38 6.89 -2.30
CA VAL A 18 -15.15 8.35 -2.49
C VAL A 18 -15.20 9.08 -1.15
N THR A 19 -16.22 8.82 -0.33
CA THR A 19 -16.34 9.43 1.00
C THR A 19 -15.16 9.05 1.89
N LEU A 20 -14.73 7.78 1.86
CA LEU A 20 -13.59 7.30 2.62
C LEU A 20 -12.31 8.04 2.23
N GLY A 21 -12.01 8.17 0.92
CA GLY A 21 -10.84 8.91 0.44
C GLY A 21 -10.84 10.37 0.89
N ARG A 22 -12.01 11.03 0.84
CA ARG A 22 -12.18 12.39 1.37
C ARG A 22 -11.93 12.45 2.88
N ARG A 23 -12.52 11.55 3.68
CA ARG A 23 -12.34 11.54 5.15
C ARG A 23 -10.91 11.22 5.56
N THR A 24 -10.20 10.35 4.85
CA THR A 24 -8.77 10.11 5.07
C THR A 24 -7.95 11.38 4.81
N ALA A 25 -8.24 12.12 3.74
CA ALA A 25 -7.55 13.37 3.44
C ALA A 25 -7.82 14.45 4.48
N GLU A 26 -9.07 14.65 4.88
CA GLU A 26 -9.46 15.60 5.93
C GLU A 26 -8.83 15.26 7.28
N PHE A 27 -8.75 13.97 7.63
CA PHE A 27 -8.03 13.51 8.80
C PHE A 27 -6.55 13.93 8.77
N HIS A 28 -5.86 13.71 7.65
CA HIS A 28 -4.46 14.14 7.50
C HIS A 28 -4.29 15.67 7.48
N LEU A 29 -5.23 16.40 6.86
CA LEU A 29 -5.27 17.86 6.89
C LEU A 29 -5.39 18.39 8.32
N ALA A 30 -6.32 17.84 9.11
CA ALA A 30 -6.49 18.21 10.51
C ALA A 30 -5.22 17.97 11.33
N LEU A 31 -4.53 16.84 11.12
CA LEU A 31 -3.24 16.56 11.77
C LEU A 31 -2.11 17.50 11.30
N ALA A 32 -2.18 17.99 10.05
CA ALA A 32 -1.21 18.90 9.48
C ALA A 32 -1.40 20.37 9.90
N GLU A 33 -2.55 20.73 10.45
CA GLU A 33 -2.85 22.12 10.86
C GLU A 33 -2.30 22.48 12.24
N GLU A 34 -1.86 21.50 13.04
CA GLU A 34 -1.34 21.73 14.38
C GLU A 34 -0.01 22.51 14.36
N LYS A 35 0.08 23.61 15.12
CA LYS A 35 1.25 24.52 15.13
C LYS A 35 1.94 24.64 16.48
N LYS A 36 1.24 24.32 17.57
CA LYS A 36 1.65 24.53 18.96
C LYS A 36 2.21 23.26 19.58
N ASN A 37 1.56 22.11 19.38
CA ASN A 37 2.00 20.86 19.99
C ASN A 37 3.18 20.25 19.21
N PRO A 38 4.41 20.19 19.78
CA PRO A 38 5.57 19.65 19.06
C PRO A 38 5.41 18.18 18.63
N ALA A 39 4.58 17.40 19.32
CA ALA A 39 4.33 16.00 18.97
C ALA A 39 3.52 15.85 17.67
N PHE A 40 2.81 16.90 17.23
CA PHE A 40 1.93 16.90 16.06
C PHE A 40 2.35 17.91 15.00
N LYS A 41 3.05 18.98 15.39
CA LYS A 41 3.54 20.02 14.48
C LYS A 41 4.26 19.41 13.28
N PRO A 42 3.81 19.69 12.03
CA PRO A 42 4.45 19.17 10.83
C PRO A 42 5.92 19.55 10.74
N GLU A 43 6.71 18.65 10.16
CA GLU A 43 8.14 18.84 9.94
C GLU A 43 8.47 18.59 8.48
N LYS A 44 9.17 19.50 7.81
CA LYS A 44 9.65 19.27 6.44
C LYS A 44 10.53 18.01 6.42
N ALA A 45 10.33 17.13 5.44
CA ALA A 45 11.26 16.03 5.22
C ALA A 45 12.64 16.58 4.84
N THR A 46 13.69 15.85 5.24
CA THR A 46 15.09 16.20 4.93
C THR A 46 15.73 15.06 4.14
N ALA A 47 16.84 15.34 3.45
CA ALA A 47 17.64 14.30 2.79
C ALA A 47 18.08 13.21 3.77
N THR A 48 18.46 13.58 4.99
CA THR A 48 18.81 12.63 6.05
C THR A 48 17.63 11.73 6.40
N TYR A 49 16.42 12.27 6.50
CA TYR A 49 15.22 11.47 6.77
C TYR A 49 14.94 10.46 5.64
N THR A 50 15.02 10.88 4.38
CA THR A 50 14.76 9.97 3.25
C THR A 50 15.83 8.89 3.10
N GLN A 51 17.10 9.19 3.44
CA GLN A 51 18.16 8.19 3.56
C GLN A 51 17.86 7.16 4.65
N GLN A 52 17.51 7.61 5.86
CA GLN A 52 17.14 6.73 6.97
C GLN A 52 15.90 5.87 6.65
N LEU A 53 14.93 6.46 5.94
CA LEU A 53 13.76 5.74 5.45
C LEU A 53 14.15 4.65 4.46
N ALA A 54 15.01 4.95 3.48
CA ALA A 54 15.51 3.98 2.52
C ALA A 54 16.19 2.79 3.22
N GLU A 55 17.08 3.07 4.19
CA GLU A 55 17.77 2.04 4.98
C GLU A 55 16.80 1.19 5.81
N ALA A 56 15.80 1.82 6.44
CA ALA A 56 14.81 1.13 7.25
C ALA A 56 13.94 0.19 6.40
N VAL A 57 13.42 0.67 5.27
CA VAL A 57 12.58 -0.13 4.37
C VAL A 57 13.40 -1.25 3.73
N THR A 58 14.63 -0.96 3.27
CA THR A 58 15.55 -1.97 2.70
C THR A 58 15.78 -3.12 3.68
N ARG A 59 16.10 -2.81 4.94
CA ARG A 59 16.32 -3.82 5.98
C ARG A 59 15.06 -4.65 6.24
N GLN A 60 13.89 -4.03 6.36
CA GLN A 60 12.62 -4.76 6.57
C GLN A 60 12.35 -5.73 5.41
N ILE A 61 12.60 -5.31 4.18
CA ILE A 61 12.42 -6.16 2.99
C ILE A 61 13.44 -7.31 2.98
N GLN A 62 14.70 -7.04 3.30
CA GLN A 62 15.74 -8.08 3.41
C GLN A 62 15.39 -9.14 4.46
N GLU A 63 14.87 -8.73 5.62
CA GLU A 63 14.41 -9.65 6.68
C GLU A 63 13.26 -10.56 6.17
N ALA A 64 12.26 -9.97 5.51
CA ALA A 64 11.15 -10.72 4.93
C ALA A 64 11.61 -11.70 3.82
N LEU A 65 12.55 -11.27 2.97
CA LEU A 65 13.13 -12.11 1.91
C LEU A 65 13.97 -13.28 2.47
N ALA A 66 14.69 -13.07 3.57
CA ALA A 66 15.43 -14.13 4.24
C ALA A 66 14.48 -15.22 4.77
N ILE A 67 13.37 -14.81 5.39
CA ILE A 67 12.33 -15.74 5.88
C ILE A 67 11.64 -16.44 4.72
N LEU A 68 11.32 -15.71 3.64
CA LEU A 68 10.75 -16.29 2.41
C LEU A 68 11.67 -17.35 1.80
N THR A 69 12.98 -17.07 1.73
CA THR A 69 13.99 -18.02 1.23
C THR A 69 13.98 -19.30 2.05
N ALA A 70 14.05 -19.18 3.37
CA ALA A 70 14.06 -20.32 4.29
C ALA A 70 12.78 -21.16 4.18
N LYS A 71 11.60 -20.53 4.12
CA LYS A 71 10.31 -21.23 4.08
C LYS A 71 9.95 -21.79 2.70
N SER A 72 10.47 -21.21 1.62
CA SER A 72 10.15 -21.65 0.26
C SER A 72 11.03 -22.78 -0.28
N ALA A 73 12.17 -23.07 0.37
CA ALA A 73 13.14 -24.07 -0.07
C ALA A 73 12.56 -25.47 -0.31
N ASN A 74 11.55 -25.85 0.46
CA ASN A 74 10.93 -27.19 0.42
C ASN A 74 9.48 -27.17 -0.09
N LEU A 75 9.02 -26.07 -0.69
CA LEU A 75 7.67 -26.04 -1.24
C LEU A 75 7.56 -26.99 -2.44
N PRO A 76 6.48 -27.78 -2.53
CA PRO A 76 6.24 -28.60 -3.72
C PRO A 76 6.06 -27.71 -4.96
N PRO A 77 6.37 -28.22 -6.16
CA PRO A 77 6.12 -27.50 -7.40
C PRO A 77 4.67 -27.02 -7.50
N GLY A 78 4.49 -25.75 -7.88
CA GLY A 78 3.18 -25.15 -8.03
C GLY A 78 3.22 -23.61 -7.94
N PRO A 79 2.07 -22.95 -8.11
CA PRO A 79 1.99 -21.49 -8.25
C PRO A 79 2.63 -20.71 -7.08
N GLY A 80 2.48 -21.20 -5.85
CA GLY A 80 3.12 -20.58 -4.68
C GLY A 80 4.65 -20.64 -4.74
N ALA A 81 5.22 -21.80 -5.10
CA ALA A 81 6.66 -21.96 -5.26
C ALA A 81 7.21 -21.14 -6.44
N ASP A 82 6.45 -21.03 -7.54
CA ASP A 82 6.79 -20.16 -8.68
C ASP A 82 6.83 -18.68 -8.28
N ALA A 83 5.82 -18.21 -7.53
CA ALA A 83 5.77 -16.85 -7.03
C ALA A 83 6.97 -16.54 -6.11
N CYS A 84 7.28 -17.43 -5.17
CA CYS A 84 8.46 -17.29 -4.29
C CYS A 84 9.76 -17.18 -5.09
N ARG A 85 10.00 -18.09 -6.04
CA ARG A 85 11.20 -18.05 -6.91
C ARG A 85 11.29 -16.75 -7.70
N ARG A 86 10.17 -16.30 -8.26
CA ARG A 86 10.10 -15.06 -9.03
C ARG A 86 10.43 -13.84 -8.18
N ILE A 87 9.88 -13.76 -6.97
CA ILE A 87 10.14 -12.66 -6.03
C ILE A 87 11.61 -12.64 -5.60
N LEU A 88 12.17 -13.80 -5.26
CA LEU A 88 13.58 -13.91 -4.88
C LEU A 88 14.52 -13.54 -6.02
N PHE A 89 14.18 -13.91 -7.26
CA PHE A 89 14.95 -13.53 -8.45
C PHE A 89 14.93 -12.01 -8.70
N GLU A 90 13.78 -11.35 -8.51
CA GLU A 90 13.61 -9.91 -8.73
C GLU A 90 14.01 -9.05 -7.50
N ALA A 91 14.30 -9.68 -6.37
CA ALA A 91 14.61 -9.01 -5.11
C ALA A 91 15.72 -7.94 -5.22
N PRO A 92 16.84 -8.16 -5.94
CA PRO A 92 17.86 -7.11 -6.11
C PRO A 92 17.31 -5.83 -6.76
N SER A 93 16.47 -5.97 -7.80
CA SER A 93 15.86 -4.82 -8.48
C SER A 93 14.82 -4.12 -7.59
N LEU A 94 14.05 -4.87 -6.80
CA LEU A 94 13.12 -4.28 -5.82
C LEU A 94 13.87 -3.46 -4.77
N LEU A 95 14.98 -3.99 -4.24
CA LEU A 95 15.80 -3.28 -3.24
C LEU A 95 16.48 -2.03 -3.83
N GLU A 96 16.97 -2.09 -5.06
CA GLU A 96 17.51 -0.92 -5.76
C GLU A 96 16.46 0.20 -5.88
N ARG A 97 15.23 -0.16 -6.29
CA ARG A 97 14.12 0.79 -6.43
C ARG A 97 13.74 1.41 -5.09
N VAL A 98 13.67 0.61 -4.03
CA VAL A 98 13.45 1.09 -2.65
C VAL A 98 14.57 2.04 -2.23
N GLY A 99 15.82 1.74 -2.56
CA GLY A 99 16.97 2.62 -2.31
C GLY A 99 16.81 4.02 -2.95
N GLY A 100 16.12 4.10 -4.09
CA GLY A 100 15.86 5.36 -4.79
C GLY A 100 15.12 6.41 -3.96
N ILE A 101 14.35 6.01 -2.93
CA ILE A 101 13.65 6.97 -2.06
C ILE A 101 14.63 7.89 -1.31
N ALA A 102 15.89 7.46 -1.12
CA ALA A 102 16.93 8.27 -0.50
C ALA A 102 17.16 9.61 -1.23
N LEU A 103 16.90 9.66 -2.55
CA LEU A 103 17.12 10.82 -3.41
C LEU A 103 15.98 11.83 -3.39
N ILE A 104 14.84 11.50 -2.77
CA ILE A 104 13.65 12.37 -2.74
C ILE A 104 13.89 13.63 -1.90
N GLY A 105 14.55 13.49 -0.76
CA GLY A 105 14.82 14.57 0.19
C GLY A 105 13.57 15.38 0.55
N GLU A 106 13.66 16.69 0.40
CA GLU A 106 12.57 17.61 0.74
C GLU A 106 11.33 17.47 -0.17
N LYS A 107 11.47 16.87 -1.35
CA LYS A 107 10.34 16.66 -2.29
C LYS A 107 9.29 15.70 -1.73
N LEU A 108 9.60 14.95 -0.67
CA LEU A 108 8.66 14.08 0.03
C LEU A 108 7.50 14.88 0.67
N GLY A 109 7.69 16.18 0.91
CA GLY A 109 6.75 17.03 1.61
C GLY A 109 6.96 17.06 3.12
N HIS A 110 5.97 17.53 3.85
CA HIS A 110 5.98 17.53 5.32
C HIS A 110 5.62 16.16 5.89
N ARG A 111 6.31 15.79 6.95
CA ARG A 111 6.01 14.67 7.81
C ARG A 111 5.04 15.13 8.90
N ILE A 112 3.96 14.39 9.05
CA ILE A 112 2.94 14.65 10.07
C ILE A 112 2.73 13.40 10.91
N ARG A 113 1.99 13.53 12.02
CA ARG A 113 1.37 12.36 12.63
C ARG A 113 0.37 11.79 11.64
N HIS A 114 0.27 10.47 11.61
CA HIS A 114 -0.66 9.72 10.77
C HIS A 114 -1.15 8.53 11.60
N HIS A 115 -2.14 7.78 11.09
CA HIS A 115 -2.75 6.66 11.79
C HIS A 115 -1.73 5.53 12.05
N GLY A 116 -0.96 5.17 11.03
CA GLY A 116 0.17 4.25 11.17
C GLY A 116 -0.16 2.77 11.04
N ASP A 117 -1.42 2.38 11.24
CA ASP A 117 -1.98 1.06 10.86
C ASP A 117 -3.34 1.18 10.14
N TYR A 118 -3.40 1.98 9.07
CA TYR A 118 -4.68 2.32 8.45
C TYR A 118 -5.16 1.26 7.45
N HIS A 119 -6.34 0.68 7.67
CA HIS A 119 -6.97 -0.31 6.80
C HIS A 119 -8.50 -0.35 7.01
N LEU A 120 -9.24 -1.13 6.21
CA LEU A 120 -10.71 -1.25 6.28
C LEU A 120 -11.25 -1.74 7.63
N GLY A 121 -10.41 -2.37 8.45
CA GLY A 121 -10.78 -2.80 9.81
C GLY A 121 -10.78 -1.65 10.82
N GLN A 122 -10.16 -0.52 10.47
CA GLN A 122 -10.01 0.66 11.33
C GLN A 122 -10.95 1.80 10.93
N VAL A 123 -11.95 1.50 10.10
CA VAL A 123 -12.98 2.45 9.69
C VAL A 123 -14.36 1.84 9.82
N LEU A 124 -15.32 2.63 10.31
CA LEU A 124 -16.72 2.22 10.41
C LEU A 124 -17.59 3.09 9.49
N LEU A 125 -18.40 2.44 8.65
CA LEU A 125 -19.42 3.11 7.87
C LEU A 125 -20.67 3.33 8.73
N THR A 126 -21.09 4.58 8.84
CA THR A 126 -22.28 5.00 9.57
C THR A 126 -23.53 4.91 8.69
N GLU A 127 -24.72 4.89 9.31
CA GLU A 127 -26.01 4.95 8.61
C GLU A 127 -26.16 6.21 7.74
N ALA A 128 -25.43 7.28 8.07
CA ALA A 128 -25.38 8.52 7.31
C ALA A 128 -24.45 8.45 6.07
N ASN A 129 -23.95 7.26 5.71
CA ASN A 129 -22.97 7.03 4.63
C ASN A 129 -21.65 7.81 4.82
N ASP A 130 -21.21 7.96 6.07
CA ASP A 130 -19.94 8.60 6.44
C ASP A 130 -19.04 7.66 7.25
N PHE A 131 -17.75 7.97 7.36
CA PHE A 131 -16.75 7.13 8.02
C PHE A 131 -16.26 7.70 9.35
N ILE A 132 -16.15 6.82 10.34
CA ILE A 132 -15.42 7.06 11.59
C ILE A 132 -14.10 6.31 11.51
N ILE A 133 -12.99 6.98 11.84
CA ILE A 133 -11.66 6.38 11.94
C ILE A 133 -11.39 5.98 13.40
N LEU A 134 -10.93 4.76 13.61
CA LEU A 134 -10.69 4.17 14.93
C LEU A 134 -9.19 3.93 15.17
N ASP A 135 -8.84 3.39 16.35
CA ASP A 135 -7.56 2.72 16.66
C ASP A 135 -6.26 3.40 16.19
N PHE A 136 -5.94 4.54 16.81
CA PHE A 136 -4.73 5.33 16.53
C PHE A 136 -3.46 4.81 17.22
N GLU A 137 -3.41 3.52 17.59
CA GLU A 137 -2.25 2.95 18.28
C GLU A 137 -1.04 2.74 17.37
N GLY A 138 -1.27 2.65 16.05
CA GLY A 138 -0.26 2.31 15.04
C GLY A 138 0.11 0.83 15.06
N GLU A 139 0.96 0.41 14.11
CA GLU A 139 1.28 -1.00 13.86
C GLU A 139 1.75 -1.76 15.11
N PRO A 140 1.03 -2.79 15.60
CA PRO A 140 1.27 -3.41 16.90
C PRO A 140 2.70 -3.95 17.09
N LEU A 141 3.32 -4.44 16.02
CA LEU A 141 4.67 -5.00 16.07
C LEU A 141 5.78 -3.93 16.07
N ARG A 142 5.44 -2.65 15.83
CA ARG A 142 6.41 -1.56 15.84
C ARG A 142 6.64 -1.03 17.27
N PRO A 143 7.90 -0.71 17.63
CA PRO A 143 8.19 -0.04 18.90
C PRO A 143 7.41 1.26 19.07
N LEU A 144 7.07 1.62 20.32
CA LEU A 144 6.27 2.82 20.62
C LEU A 144 6.87 4.12 20.05
N SER A 145 8.20 4.24 20.01
CA SER A 145 8.90 5.38 19.41
C SER A 145 8.61 5.52 17.91
N GLN A 146 8.48 4.40 17.19
CA GLN A 146 8.12 4.40 15.78
C GLN A 146 6.63 4.68 15.57
N ARG A 147 5.75 4.11 16.39
CA ARG A 147 4.29 4.36 16.33
C ARG A 147 3.92 5.83 16.58
N ARG A 148 4.75 6.56 17.34
CA ARG A 148 4.58 8.00 17.60
C ARG A 148 5.33 8.89 16.60
N SER A 149 6.12 8.32 15.69
CA SER A 149 6.94 9.10 14.76
C SER A 149 6.08 9.84 13.72
N LYS A 150 6.60 10.95 13.20
CA LYS A 150 5.99 11.65 12.07
C LYS A 150 6.51 11.05 10.76
N GLY A 151 5.62 10.85 9.81
CA GLY A 151 5.93 10.22 8.52
C GLY A 151 5.11 10.82 7.39
N SER A 152 5.30 10.28 6.18
CA SER A 152 4.43 10.61 5.06
C SER A 152 3.06 9.98 5.26
N PRO A 153 1.96 10.74 5.12
CA PRO A 153 0.60 10.18 5.18
C PRO A 153 0.28 9.19 4.04
N LEU A 154 1.12 9.16 3.00
CA LEU A 154 1.01 8.16 1.94
C LEU A 154 1.23 6.73 2.45
N LYS A 155 1.80 6.54 3.66
CA LYS A 155 1.84 5.23 4.33
C LYS A 155 0.44 4.73 4.68
N ASP A 156 -0.45 5.60 5.16
CA ASP A 156 -1.83 5.23 5.46
C ASP A 156 -2.62 4.99 4.16
N VAL A 157 -2.35 5.77 3.10
CA VAL A 157 -2.91 5.54 1.75
C VAL A 157 -2.49 4.16 1.23
N ALA A 158 -1.21 3.81 1.34
CA ALA A 158 -0.71 2.48 0.98
C ALA A 158 -1.38 1.37 1.79
N GLY A 159 -1.55 1.57 3.11
CA GLY A 159 -2.28 0.64 3.98
C GLY A 159 -3.72 0.38 3.52
N MET A 160 -4.45 1.43 3.14
CA MET A 160 -5.81 1.28 2.62
C MET A 160 -5.87 0.56 1.27
N ILE A 161 -4.94 0.88 0.34
CA ILE A 161 -4.82 0.17 -0.94
C ILE A 161 -4.56 -1.33 -0.72
N ARG A 162 -3.66 -1.66 0.22
CA ARG A 162 -3.41 -3.04 0.63
C ARG A 162 -4.65 -3.70 1.23
N SER A 163 -5.43 -2.95 2.01
CA SER A 163 -6.69 -3.44 2.53
C SER A 163 -7.71 -3.79 1.44
N PHE A 164 -7.81 -2.99 0.37
CA PHE A 164 -8.65 -3.34 -0.79
C PHE A 164 -8.15 -4.61 -1.49
N HIS A 165 -6.84 -4.75 -1.65
CA HIS A 165 -6.25 -5.96 -2.22
C HIS A 165 -6.57 -7.22 -1.38
N TYR A 166 -6.44 -7.12 -0.06
CA TYR A 166 -6.86 -8.19 0.87
C TYR A 166 -8.35 -8.50 0.77
N ALA A 167 -9.21 -7.48 0.73
CA ALA A 167 -10.66 -7.65 0.61
C ALA A 167 -11.04 -8.35 -0.70
N ALA A 168 -10.38 -8.02 -1.81
CA ALA A 168 -10.62 -8.64 -3.10
C ALA A 168 -10.27 -10.14 -3.10
N LEU A 169 -9.09 -10.51 -2.59
CA LEU A 169 -8.63 -11.90 -2.59
C LEU A 169 -9.33 -12.78 -1.55
N THR A 170 -9.70 -12.21 -0.40
CA THR A 170 -10.51 -12.90 0.60
C THR A 170 -11.94 -13.12 0.10
N GLY A 171 -12.56 -12.09 -0.49
CA GLY A 171 -13.88 -12.20 -1.13
C GLY A 171 -13.91 -13.24 -2.25
N LEU A 172 -12.88 -13.28 -3.10
CA LEU A 172 -12.68 -14.32 -4.11
C LEU A 172 -12.65 -15.72 -3.47
N SER A 173 -11.87 -15.88 -2.40
CA SER A 173 -11.72 -17.18 -1.71
C SER A 173 -13.03 -17.66 -1.08
N MET A 174 -13.84 -16.76 -0.54
CA MET A 174 -15.16 -17.09 0.04
C MET A 174 -16.21 -17.48 -1.01
N LYS A 175 -16.18 -16.86 -2.20
CA LYS A 175 -17.21 -17.04 -3.24
C LYS A 175 -16.90 -18.14 -4.26
N ALA A 176 -15.62 -18.36 -4.56
CA ALA A 176 -15.25 -19.12 -5.75
C ALA A 176 -15.25 -20.65 -5.57
N GLY A 177 -15.31 -21.19 -4.36
CA GLY A 177 -15.28 -22.66 -4.16
C GLY A 177 -14.06 -23.31 -4.83
N GLU A 178 -14.29 -24.18 -5.82
CA GLU A 178 -13.27 -24.91 -6.60
C GLU A 178 -12.21 -24.02 -7.29
N ASN A 179 -11.00 -24.56 -7.47
CA ASN A 179 -9.84 -23.84 -8.01
C ASN A 179 -10.03 -23.30 -9.44
N GLU A 180 -10.81 -23.97 -10.29
CA GLU A 180 -11.03 -23.51 -11.68
C GLU A 180 -11.84 -22.20 -11.73
N LYS A 181 -12.84 -22.05 -10.85
CA LYS A 181 -13.63 -20.83 -10.72
C LYS A 181 -12.79 -19.68 -10.14
N LYS A 182 -11.88 -19.98 -9.19
CA LYS A 182 -10.94 -18.99 -8.65
C LYS A 182 -10.08 -18.37 -9.74
N ASN A 183 -9.51 -19.19 -10.63
CA ASN A 183 -8.65 -18.71 -11.72
C ASN A 183 -9.41 -17.81 -12.71
N LYS A 184 -10.67 -18.14 -13.02
CA LYS A 184 -11.53 -17.32 -13.91
C LYS A 184 -11.92 -15.98 -13.28
N LEU A 185 -12.04 -15.92 -11.95
CA LEU A 185 -12.47 -14.73 -11.22
C LEU A 185 -11.30 -13.85 -10.72
N LEU A 186 -10.06 -14.37 -10.72
CA LEU A 186 -8.89 -13.63 -10.27
C LEU A 186 -8.66 -12.30 -11.04
N PRO A 187 -8.80 -12.23 -12.38
CA PRO A 187 -8.70 -10.95 -13.10
C PRO A 187 -9.76 -9.92 -12.65
N TRP A 188 -10.95 -10.38 -12.28
CA TRP A 188 -12.02 -9.51 -11.79
C TRP A 188 -11.75 -9.01 -10.37
N ALA A 189 -11.20 -9.86 -9.49
CA ALA A 189 -10.74 -9.44 -8.18
C ALA A 189 -9.63 -8.38 -8.28
N ARG A 190 -8.73 -8.54 -9.26
CA ARG A 190 -7.68 -7.55 -9.57
C ARG A 190 -8.27 -6.21 -10.00
N ALA A 191 -9.10 -6.26 -11.04
CA ALA A 191 -9.75 -5.05 -11.54
C ALA A 191 -10.57 -4.34 -10.46
N TRP A 192 -11.26 -5.10 -9.59
CA TRP A 192 -12.00 -4.54 -8.46
C TRP A 192 -11.09 -3.76 -7.51
N TYR A 193 -9.97 -4.32 -7.06
CA TYR A 193 -9.10 -3.58 -6.13
C TYR A 193 -8.46 -2.37 -6.81
N GLU A 194 -8.10 -2.47 -8.09
CA GLU A 194 -7.47 -1.37 -8.83
C GLU A 194 -8.43 -0.19 -8.95
N TRP A 195 -9.68 -0.45 -9.31
CA TRP A 195 -10.70 0.60 -9.43
C TRP A 195 -11.09 1.19 -8.09
N MET A 196 -11.24 0.38 -7.04
CA MET A 196 -11.49 0.90 -5.68
C MET A 196 -10.32 1.76 -5.20
N SER A 197 -9.08 1.32 -5.43
CA SER A 197 -7.88 2.09 -5.11
C SER A 197 -7.82 3.40 -5.90
N SER A 198 -8.13 3.38 -7.20
CA SER A 198 -8.15 4.56 -8.06
C SER A 198 -9.19 5.59 -7.59
N VAL A 199 -10.38 5.13 -7.21
CA VAL A 199 -11.46 6.00 -6.70
C VAL A 199 -11.10 6.61 -5.35
N PHE A 200 -10.57 5.79 -4.44
CA PHE A 200 -10.08 6.24 -3.13
C PHE A 200 -8.99 7.30 -3.27
N MET A 201 -7.95 7.00 -4.07
CA MET A 201 -6.84 7.92 -4.32
C MET A 201 -7.31 9.20 -5.01
N GLY A 202 -8.20 9.10 -5.99
CA GLY A 202 -8.75 10.27 -6.67
C GLY A 202 -9.44 11.22 -5.70
N ALA A 203 -10.30 10.71 -4.82
CA ALA A 203 -10.95 11.51 -3.79
C ALA A 203 -9.96 12.07 -2.75
N TYR A 204 -8.98 11.26 -2.33
CA TYR A 204 -7.94 11.65 -1.39
C TYR A 204 -7.09 12.82 -1.92
N PHE A 205 -6.52 12.68 -3.12
CA PHE A 205 -5.65 13.70 -3.71
C PHE A 205 -6.41 14.96 -4.11
N ALA A 206 -7.67 14.84 -4.55
CA ALA A 206 -8.52 16.01 -4.81
C ALA A 206 -8.78 16.81 -3.53
N THR A 207 -9.04 16.13 -2.41
CA THR A 207 -9.34 16.77 -1.12
C THR A 207 -8.08 17.33 -0.46
N ALA A 208 -6.96 16.61 -0.53
CA ALA A 208 -5.66 17.03 0.02
C ALA A 208 -4.88 17.98 -0.92
N ALA A 209 -5.49 18.46 -2.01
CA ALA A 209 -4.81 19.29 -2.99
C ALA A 209 -4.18 20.53 -2.34
N GLY A 210 -2.89 20.75 -2.61
CA GLY A 210 -2.12 21.86 -2.02
C GLY A 210 -1.66 21.63 -0.57
N ALA A 211 -1.96 20.48 0.04
CA ALA A 211 -1.49 20.18 1.38
C ALA A 211 0.04 20.06 1.43
N PRO A 212 0.70 20.60 2.47
CA PRO A 212 2.16 20.65 2.54
C PRO A 212 2.82 19.27 2.74
N PHE A 213 2.05 18.25 3.11
CA PHE A 213 2.50 16.87 3.28
C PHE A 213 2.49 16.04 1.99
N LEU A 214 1.86 16.55 0.91
CA LEU A 214 1.90 15.86 -0.37
C LEU A 214 3.28 16.03 -1.01
N PRO A 215 3.80 15.00 -1.70
CA PRO A 215 5.04 15.13 -2.45
C PRO A 215 4.94 16.21 -3.53
N ALA A 216 6.03 16.94 -3.75
CA ALA A 216 6.11 17.94 -4.81
C ALA A 216 6.32 17.33 -6.20
N ALA A 217 6.82 16.09 -6.25
CA ALA A 217 7.05 15.29 -7.45
C ALA A 217 7.10 13.80 -7.07
N GLU A 218 7.09 12.93 -8.08
CA GLU A 218 7.36 11.48 -7.91
C GLU A 218 6.38 10.78 -6.96
N THR A 219 5.12 11.26 -6.89
CA THR A 219 4.09 10.71 -6.00
C THR A 219 3.85 9.22 -6.23
N ASP A 220 3.79 8.77 -7.48
CA ASP A 220 3.57 7.36 -7.81
C ASP A 220 4.72 6.49 -7.33
N PHE A 221 5.96 6.93 -7.53
CA PHE A 221 7.16 6.24 -7.04
C PHE A 221 7.16 6.16 -5.51
N ILE A 222 6.91 7.27 -4.81
CA ILE A 222 6.87 7.31 -3.35
C ILE A 222 5.77 6.39 -2.80
N LEU A 223 4.57 6.43 -3.40
CA LEU A 223 3.47 5.56 -3.01
C LEU A 223 3.82 4.09 -3.24
N GLU A 224 4.47 3.76 -4.34
CA GLU A 224 4.93 2.40 -4.63
C GLU A 224 5.93 1.90 -3.58
N ILE A 225 6.86 2.75 -3.12
CA ILE A 225 7.78 2.37 -2.03
C ILE A 225 7.03 2.09 -0.72
N PHE A 226 6.00 2.87 -0.39
CA PHE A 226 5.18 2.59 0.80
C PHE A 226 4.28 1.36 0.64
N LEU A 227 3.82 1.06 -0.58
CA LEU A 227 3.16 -0.21 -0.88
C LEU A 227 4.13 -1.38 -0.68
N LEU A 228 5.36 -1.31 -1.20
CA LEU A 228 6.38 -2.32 -0.97
C LEU A 228 6.71 -2.48 0.51
N GLU A 229 6.89 -1.39 1.26
CA GLU A 229 7.09 -1.41 2.71
C GLU A 229 5.96 -2.18 3.40
N LYS A 230 4.70 -1.85 3.10
CA LYS A 230 3.55 -2.51 3.73
C LYS A 230 3.43 -3.99 3.31
N ILE A 231 3.63 -4.30 2.03
CA ILE A 231 3.53 -5.68 1.51
C ILE A 231 4.58 -6.60 2.14
N PHE A 232 5.82 -6.14 2.29
CA PHE A 232 6.86 -6.98 2.90
C PHE A 232 6.70 -7.10 4.41
N TYR A 233 6.13 -6.09 5.07
CA TYR A 233 5.68 -6.23 6.46
C TYR A 233 4.59 -7.30 6.60
N GLU A 234 3.57 -7.26 5.74
CA GLU A 234 2.51 -8.26 5.67
C GLU A 234 3.09 -9.65 5.37
N LEU A 235 3.98 -9.78 4.39
CA LEU A 235 4.62 -11.05 4.04
C LEU A 235 5.31 -11.67 5.26
N ASN A 236 6.11 -10.88 5.98
CA ASN A 236 6.76 -11.34 7.20
C ASN A 236 5.74 -11.78 8.26
N TYR A 237 4.68 -11.00 8.46
CA TYR A 237 3.61 -11.34 9.40
C TYR A 237 2.92 -12.65 9.03
N GLU A 238 2.45 -12.80 7.79
CA GLU A 238 1.70 -13.98 7.36
C GLU A 238 2.57 -15.24 7.37
N LEU A 239 3.84 -15.14 6.96
CA LEU A 239 4.79 -16.27 7.00
C LEU A 239 4.97 -16.83 8.41
N ASN A 240 4.84 -15.99 9.44
CA ASN A 240 5.05 -16.39 10.84
C ASN A 240 3.75 -16.71 11.59
N ASN A 241 2.62 -16.11 11.21
CA ASN A 241 1.39 -16.18 12.00
C ASN A 241 0.21 -16.85 11.26
N ARG A 242 0.11 -16.71 9.93
CA ARG A 242 -1.02 -17.22 9.13
C ARG A 242 -0.56 -17.73 7.76
N PRO A 243 0.12 -18.89 7.70
CA PRO A 243 0.70 -19.41 6.45
C PRO A 243 -0.29 -19.53 5.29
N ASP A 244 -1.57 -19.82 5.57
CA ASP A 244 -2.62 -19.92 4.55
C ASP A 244 -2.89 -18.59 3.84
N TRP A 245 -2.54 -17.45 4.44
CA TRP A 245 -2.77 -16.10 3.91
C TRP A 245 -1.57 -15.57 3.12
N VAL A 246 -0.42 -16.26 3.12
CA VAL A 246 0.83 -15.85 2.45
C VAL A 246 0.63 -15.61 0.95
N HIS A 247 -0.32 -16.30 0.32
CA HIS A 247 -0.64 -16.10 -1.10
C HIS A 247 -1.06 -14.65 -1.42
N ILE A 248 -1.62 -13.90 -0.47
CA ILE A 248 -2.08 -12.52 -0.64
C ILE A 248 -0.90 -11.54 -0.79
N PRO A 249 0.06 -11.45 0.16
CA PRO A 249 1.23 -10.59 -0.03
C PRO A 249 2.10 -11.05 -1.22
N LEU A 250 2.23 -12.36 -1.49
CA LEU A 250 2.94 -12.82 -2.68
C LEU A 250 2.31 -12.29 -3.98
N ALA A 251 0.98 -12.37 -4.12
CA ALA A 251 0.28 -11.82 -5.27
C ALA A 251 0.53 -10.31 -5.41
N GLY A 252 0.47 -9.55 -4.31
CA GLY A 252 0.76 -8.11 -4.32
C GLY A 252 2.17 -7.76 -4.80
N ILE A 253 3.20 -8.53 -4.41
CA ILE A 253 4.58 -8.32 -4.89
C ILE A 253 4.66 -8.63 -6.39
N ILE A 254 4.04 -9.73 -6.84
CA ILE A 254 4.02 -10.11 -8.26
C ILE A 254 3.36 -9.03 -9.12
N ASP A 255 2.31 -8.39 -8.62
CA ASP A 255 1.59 -7.34 -9.34
C ASP A 255 2.46 -6.10 -9.53
N ILE A 256 3.21 -5.70 -8.49
CA ILE A 256 4.20 -4.62 -8.60
C ILE A 256 5.31 -5.00 -9.59
N ILE A 257 5.85 -6.22 -9.50
CA ILE A 257 6.87 -6.70 -10.45
C ILE A 257 6.34 -6.66 -11.90
N GLY A 258 5.08 -7.04 -12.12
CA GLY A 258 4.44 -7.09 -13.44
C GLY A 258 4.26 -5.70 -14.06
N ASN A 259 3.72 -4.75 -13.28
CA ASN A 259 3.46 -3.38 -13.73
C ASN A 259 4.74 -2.63 -14.15
N ASN A 260 5.90 -3.00 -13.59
CA ASN A 260 7.18 -2.41 -13.97
C ASN A 260 7.70 -2.83 -15.33
N LYS A 261 7.32 -4.02 -15.81
CA LYS A 261 7.75 -4.51 -17.12
C LYS A 261 7.00 -3.80 -18.24
N THR A 262 5.70 -3.62 -18.07
CA THR A 262 4.85 -2.87 -19.01
C THR A 262 5.24 -1.39 -19.07
N GLY A 263 5.70 -0.80 -17.96
CA GLY A 263 6.21 0.59 -17.94
C GLY A 263 7.56 0.80 -18.65
N LYS A 264 8.41 -0.23 -18.74
CA LYS A 264 9.70 -0.17 -19.47
C LYS A 264 9.54 -0.45 -20.96
N GLU A 265 8.62 -1.32 -21.36
CA GLU A 265 8.33 -1.59 -22.78
C GLU A 265 7.70 -0.38 -23.49
N GLY A 266 6.83 0.37 -22.81
CA GLY A 266 6.20 1.58 -23.36
C GLY A 266 7.12 2.81 -23.51
N GLN A 267 8.35 2.78 -22.98
CA GLN A 267 9.33 3.87 -23.14
C GLN A 267 10.32 3.64 -24.30
N HIS A 268 10.33 2.44 -24.90
CA HIS A 268 11.23 2.10 -26.01
C HIS A 268 10.57 2.20 -27.40
N GLU A 269 9.26 2.40 -27.50
CA GLU A 269 8.55 2.44 -28.79
C GLU A 269 8.37 3.85 -29.41
N THR A 270 8.81 4.93 -28.76
CA THR A 270 8.68 6.30 -29.33
C THR A 270 9.94 6.87 -29.99
N ASN A 271 10.95 6.04 -30.28
CA ASN A 271 12.11 6.46 -31.06
C ASN A 271 12.37 5.47 -32.21
N HIS A 272 11.53 5.48 -33.23
CA HIS A 272 11.92 5.20 -34.61
C HIS A 272 11.00 5.93 -35.60
#